data_AF-A0A3P8KN86-F1
#
_entry.id   AF-A0A3P8KN86-F1
#
_cell.length_a   1.000
_cell.length_b   1.000
_cell.length_c   1.000
_cell.angle_alpha   90.00
_cell.angle_beta   90.00
_cell.angle_gamma   90.00
#
_symmetry.space_group_name_H-M   'P 1'
#
loop_
_entity.id
_entity.type
_entity.pdbx_description
1 polymer ?
#
loop_
_entity_poly.entity_id
_entity_poly.type
_entity_poly.pdbx_seq_one_letter_code
_entity_poly.pdbx_strand_id
1 'polypeptide(L)'
;MNKMLNLFYKNKSIFDEYRVNINKYNKQQLSQIYKGLLLKLPVEHFHWPYYDWKQMREIRYGLQNGIELPWYGDSMFSWQQMRELRLGIEKNLDASLYCDWNFNVEQMRQVRLGLEQNIDVSKYAKKEFNWKKMEEIRKKLVADKNIWASTICTN
;
A
#
# COMPACT_ATOMS: atom_id res chain seq x y z
N MET A 1 -10.29 -20.82 -26.91
CA MET A 1 -11.02 -20.37 -25.70
C MET A 1 -10.47 -21.14 -24.50
N ASN A 2 -9.78 -20.46 -23.59
CA ASN A 2 -8.68 -21.02 -22.77
C ASN A 2 -9.11 -21.98 -21.65
N LYS A 3 -8.31 -23.03 -21.42
CA LYS A 3 -8.38 -24.01 -20.31
C LYS A 3 -8.58 -23.37 -18.92
N MET A 4 -8.11 -22.13 -18.77
CA MET A 4 -8.27 -21.30 -17.56
C MET A 4 -9.74 -20.89 -17.30
N LEU A 5 -10.52 -20.54 -18.33
CA LEU A 5 -11.95 -20.23 -18.18
C LEU A 5 -12.73 -21.45 -17.67
N ASN A 6 -12.36 -22.65 -18.11
CA ASN A 6 -13.00 -23.87 -17.64
C ASN A 6 -12.72 -24.18 -16.16
N LEU A 7 -11.63 -23.67 -15.58
CA LEU A 7 -11.37 -23.73 -14.13
C LEU A 7 -12.23 -22.71 -13.36
N PHE A 8 -12.52 -21.54 -13.94
CA PHE A 8 -13.40 -20.53 -13.32
C PHE A 8 -14.85 -21.01 -13.17
N TYR A 9 -15.34 -21.88 -14.06
CA TYR A 9 -16.74 -22.33 -14.08
C TYR A 9 -16.97 -23.77 -13.56
N LYS A 10 -15.92 -24.54 -13.26
CA LYS A 10 -16.05 -25.96 -12.85
C LYS A 10 -16.35 -26.20 -11.37
N ASN A 11 -16.00 -25.26 -10.50
CA ASN A 11 -16.48 -25.29 -9.14
C ASN A 11 -17.82 -24.56 -9.16
N LYS A 12 -18.87 -25.15 -8.60
CA LYS A 12 -20.03 -24.41 -8.07
C LYS A 12 -19.44 -23.24 -7.28
N SER A 13 -19.52 -22.04 -7.84
CA SER A 13 -18.39 -21.11 -7.86
C SER A 13 -18.04 -20.69 -6.45
N ILE A 14 -16.76 -20.67 -6.08
CA ILE A 14 -16.33 -20.09 -4.79
C ILE A 14 -16.89 -18.66 -4.61
N PHE A 15 -17.26 -17.99 -5.71
CA PHE A 15 -18.00 -16.74 -5.68
C PHE A 15 -19.46 -16.88 -5.19
N ASP A 16 -20.16 -17.96 -5.52
CA ASP A 16 -21.54 -18.24 -5.09
C ASP A 16 -21.61 -18.47 -3.57
N GLU A 17 -20.65 -19.22 -3.03
CA GLU A 17 -20.51 -19.46 -1.58
C GLU A 17 -20.36 -18.14 -0.80
N TYR A 18 -19.58 -17.21 -1.35
CA TYR A 18 -19.32 -15.90 -0.74
C TYR A 18 -20.25 -14.80 -1.28
N ARG A 19 -21.32 -15.16 -1.99
CA ARG A 19 -22.33 -14.24 -2.56
C ARG A 19 -21.74 -13.08 -3.39
N VAL A 20 -20.62 -13.31 -4.06
CA VAL A 20 -19.96 -12.31 -4.92
C VAL A 20 -20.70 -12.23 -6.25
N ASN A 21 -21.31 -11.07 -6.52
CA ASN A 21 -21.93 -10.80 -7.82
C ASN A 21 -20.85 -10.53 -8.89
N ILE A 22 -20.44 -11.58 -9.60
CA ILE A 22 -19.34 -11.54 -10.57
C ILE A 22 -19.55 -10.54 -11.72
N ASN A 23 -20.81 -10.22 -12.07
CA ASN A 23 -21.14 -9.32 -13.16
C ASN A 23 -20.77 -7.86 -12.86
N LYS A 24 -20.46 -7.53 -11.60
CA LYS A 24 -19.99 -6.19 -11.20
C LYS A 24 -18.50 -5.96 -11.45
N TYR A 25 -17.75 -7.00 -11.81
CA TYR A 25 -16.29 -6.96 -11.83
C TYR A 25 -15.72 -7.38 -13.18
N ASN A 26 -14.64 -6.73 -13.60
CA ASN A 26 -13.83 -7.19 -14.71
C ASN A 26 -12.96 -8.40 -14.33
N LYS A 27 -12.37 -9.05 -15.33
CA LYS A 27 -11.54 -10.25 -15.15
C LYS A 27 -10.39 -10.05 -14.16
N GLN A 28 -9.75 -8.87 -14.16
CA GLN A 28 -8.63 -8.58 -13.28
C GLN A 28 -9.08 -8.41 -11.82
N GLN A 29 -10.22 -7.73 -11.60
CA GLN A 29 -10.86 -7.62 -10.28
C GLN A 29 -11.27 -9.00 -9.75
N LEU A 30 -11.97 -9.81 -10.57
CA LEU A 30 -12.33 -11.19 -10.22
C LEU A 30 -11.11 -12.04 -9.86
N SER A 31 -9.98 -11.85 -10.56
CA SER A 31 -8.74 -12.55 -10.21
C SER A 31 -8.21 -12.17 -8.83
N GLN A 32 -8.33 -10.90 -8.40
CA GLN A 32 -7.93 -10.50 -7.04
C GLN A 32 -8.87 -11.06 -5.99
N ILE A 33 -10.19 -11.02 -6.23
CA ILE A 33 -11.19 -11.61 -5.32
C ILE A 33 -10.90 -13.11 -5.16
N TYR A 34 -10.73 -13.83 -6.27
CA TYR A 34 -10.42 -15.25 -6.26
C TYR A 34 -9.17 -15.58 -5.44
N LYS A 35 -8.09 -14.80 -5.63
CA LYS A 35 -6.85 -14.96 -4.84
C LYS A 35 -7.09 -14.73 -3.35
N GLY A 36 -7.92 -13.75 -2.98
CA GLY A 36 -8.27 -13.51 -1.58
C GLY A 36 -9.07 -14.66 -0.97
N LEU A 37 -10.07 -15.16 -1.71
CA LEU A 37 -10.88 -16.31 -1.29
C LEU A 37 -10.03 -17.57 -1.08
N LEU A 38 -9.08 -17.84 -1.98
CA LEU A 38 -8.14 -18.97 -1.82
C LEU A 38 -7.25 -18.84 -0.58
N LEU A 39 -6.90 -17.61 -0.20
CA LEU A 39 -6.12 -17.30 1.00
C LEU A 39 -6.99 -17.21 2.26
N LYS A 40 -8.32 -17.43 2.15
CA LYS A 40 -9.29 -17.25 3.24
C LYS A 40 -9.21 -15.86 3.89
N LEU A 41 -8.89 -14.83 3.09
CA LEU A 41 -8.89 -13.44 3.54
C LEU A 41 -10.32 -12.89 3.58
N PRO A 42 -10.61 -11.89 4.43
CA PRO A 42 -11.92 -11.23 4.49
C PRO A 42 -12.12 -10.39 3.21
N VAL A 43 -12.68 -11.01 2.18
CA VAL A 43 -12.84 -10.39 0.86
C VAL A 43 -13.85 -9.25 0.85
N GLU A 44 -14.78 -9.25 1.79
CA GLU A 44 -15.73 -8.18 2.09
C GLU A 44 -15.06 -6.83 2.29
N HIS A 45 -13.80 -6.80 2.74
CA HIS A 45 -13.07 -5.56 2.99
C HIS A 45 -12.46 -4.92 1.73
N PHE A 46 -12.42 -5.61 0.59
CA PHE A 46 -11.74 -5.07 -0.60
C PHE A 46 -12.43 -5.33 -1.93
N HIS A 47 -13.59 -5.98 -1.93
CA HIS A 47 -14.37 -6.18 -3.15
C HIS A 47 -15.24 -4.97 -3.53
N TRP A 48 -14.93 -3.74 -3.11
CA TRP A 48 -15.72 -2.60 -3.56
C TRP A 48 -15.54 -2.43 -5.08
N PRO A 49 -16.60 -2.49 -5.92
CA PRO A 49 -16.46 -2.45 -7.37
C PRO A 49 -15.81 -1.17 -7.94
N TYR A 50 -15.69 -0.10 -7.14
CA TYR A 50 -15.00 1.13 -7.54
C TYR A 50 -13.48 1.02 -7.48
N TYR A 51 -12.91 0.02 -6.80
CA TYR A 51 -11.47 -0.20 -6.85
C TYR A 51 -11.03 -0.77 -8.18
N ASP A 52 -9.99 -0.20 -8.76
CA ASP A 52 -9.27 -0.88 -9.82
C ASP A 52 -8.55 -2.13 -9.28
N TRP A 53 -8.21 -3.06 -10.17
CA TRP A 53 -7.59 -4.32 -9.77
C TRP A 53 -6.21 -4.17 -9.10
N LYS A 54 -5.51 -3.04 -9.30
CA LYS A 54 -4.23 -2.74 -8.66
C LYS A 54 -4.46 -2.24 -7.25
N GLN A 55 -5.47 -1.43 -7.00
CA GLN A 55 -5.91 -1.08 -5.64
C GLN A 55 -6.29 -2.35 -4.89
N MET A 56 -7.18 -3.19 -5.45
CA MET A 56 -7.54 -4.49 -4.84
C MET A 56 -6.32 -5.39 -4.54
N ARG A 57 -5.29 -5.34 -5.39
CA ARG A 57 -4.04 -6.08 -5.17
C ARG A 57 -3.29 -5.58 -3.94
N GLU A 58 -3.15 -4.26 -3.77
CA GLU A 58 -2.47 -3.71 -2.58
C GLU A 58 -3.26 -3.99 -1.30
N ILE A 59 -4.60 -3.90 -1.33
CA ILE A 59 -5.44 -4.26 -0.17
C ILE A 59 -5.25 -5.74 0.18
N ARG A 60 -5.31 -6.64 -0.82
CA ARG A 60 -5.09 -8.07 -0.62
C ARG A 60 -3.71 -8.36 -0.03
N TYR A 61 -2.66 -7.65 -0.46
CA TYR A 61 -1.32 -7.81 0.12
C TYR A 61 -1.25 -7.33 1.57
N GLY A 62 -1.92 -6.21 1.91
CA GLY A 62 -2.05 -5.77 3.30
C GLY A 62 -2.70 -6.84 4.17
N LEU A 63 -3.89 -7.32 3.78
CA LEU A 63 -4.61 -8.36 4.50
C LEU A 63 -3.81 -9.66 4.64
N GLN A 64 -3.08 -10.07 3.60
CA GLN A 64 -2.22 -11.25 3.63
C GLN A 64 -1.09 -11.13 4.68
N ASN A 65 -0.63 -9.91 4.96
CA ASN A 65 0.39 -9.62 5.96
C ASN A 65 -0.20 -9.27 7.33
N GLY A 66 -1.50 -9.52 7.57
CA GLY A 66 -2.17 -9.20 8.83
C GLY A 66 -2.39 -7.71 9.05
N ILE A 67 -2.31 -6.90 8.00
CA ILE A 67 -2.52 -5.45 8.05
C ILE A 67 -3.98 -5.17 7.69
N GLU A 68 -4.81 -4.99 8.72
CA GLU A 68 -6.19 -4.54 8.58
C GLU A 68 -6.21 -3.01 8.62
N LEU A 69 -6.54 -2.34 7.52
CA LEU A 69 -6.62 -0.87 7.50
C LEU A 69 -8.00 -0.36 7.11
N PRO A 70 -8.57 0.56 7.89
CA PRO A 70 -9.81 1.24 7.52
C PRO A 70 -9.65 2.20 6.32
N TRP A 71 -8.44 2.73 6.05
CA TRP A 71 -8.21 3.76 5.03
C TRP A 71 -7.73 3.26 3.66
N TYR A 72 -7.34 1.98 3.52
CA TYR A 72 -7.25 1.38 2.18
C TYR A 72 -8.61 1.38 1.47
N GLY A 73 -9.69 1.51 2.25
CA GLY A 73 -11.06 1.68 1.82
C GLY A 73 -11.39 3.06 1.23
N ASP A 74 -10.42 3.96 1.09
CA ASP A 74 -10.66 5.26 0.47
C ASP A 74 -10.24 5.25 -1.01
N SER A 75 -11.24 5.31 -1.90
CA SER A 75 -11.03 5.42 -3.34
C SER A 75 -10.20 6.64 -3.77
N MET A 76 -9.94 7.59 -2.88
CA MET A 76 -9.11 8.77 -3.16
C MET A 76 -7.64 8.45 -3.40
N PHE A 77 -7.11 7.33 -2.89
CA PHE A 77 -5.71 6.96 -3.11
C PHE A 77 -5.51 6.15 -4.39
N SER A 78 -4.53 6.54 -5.19
CA SER A 78 -4.02 5.69 -6.28
C SER A 78 -3.37 4.42 -5.74
N TRP A 79 -3.34 3.34 -6.53
CA TRP A 79 -2.68 2.09 -6.12
C TRP A 79 -1.21 2.28 -5.75
N GLN A 80 -0.52 3.28 -6.33
CA GLN A 80 0.85 3.62 -5.95
C GLN A 80 0.94 4.24 -4.55
N GLN A 81 0.02 5.14 -4.19
CA GLN A 81 -0.04 5.71 -2.84
C GLN A 81 -0.37 4.62 -1.81
N MET A 82 -1.32 3.74 -2.13
CA MET A 82 -1.63 2.57 -1.29
C MET A 82 -0.41 1.66 -1.08
N ARG A 83 0.42 1.47 -2.12
CA ARG A 83 1.67 0.72 -2.02
C ARG A 83 2.64 1.36 -1.03
N GLU A 84 2.84 2.68 -1.07
CA GLU A 84 3.74 3.35 -0.13
C GLU A 84 3.23 3.29 1.32
N LEU A 85 1.90 3.37 1.53
CA LEU A 85 1.30 3.13 2.84
C LEU A 85 1.56 1.70 3.31
N ARG A 86 1.29 0.71 2.46
CA ARG A 86 1.52 -0.71 2.76
C ARG A 86 2.96 -0.99 3.15
N LEU A 87 3.91 -0.53 2.36
CA LEU A 87 5.33 -0.77 2.62
C LEU A 87 5.80 -0.13 3.94
N GLY A 88 5.24 1.00 4.36
CA GLY A 88 5.59 1.57 5.66
C GLY A 88 4.98 0.80 6.83
N ILE A 89 3.73 0.39 6.71
CA ILE A 89 3.02 -0.34 7.78
C ILE A 89 3.61 -1.75 7.95
N GLU A 90 3.97 -2.44 6.86
CA GLU A 90 4.73 -3.70 6.89
C GLU A 90 6.07 -3.57 7.64
N LYS A 91 6.61 -2.37 7.73
CA LYS A 91 7.84 -2.04 8.47
C LYS A 91 7.59 -1.42 9.84
N ASN A 92 6.35 -1.48 10.35
CA ASN A 92 5.93 -0.86 11.62
C ASN A 92 6.19 0.66 11.68
N LEU A 93 6.13 1.36 10.54
CA LEU A 93 6.26 2.81 10.49
C LEU A 93 4.89 3.48 10.70
N ASP A 94 4.92 4.67 11.29
CA ASP A 94 3.72 5.50 11.43
C ASP A 94 3.32 6.10 10.07
N ALA A 95 2.40 5.42 9.39
CA ALA A 95 1.87 5.86 8.11
C ALA A 95 0.97 7.10 8.20
N SER A 96 0.47 7.46 9.39
CA SER A 96 -0.38 8.66 9.55
C SER A 96 0.36 9.94 9.15
N LEU A 97 1.70 9.94 9.25
CA LEU A 97 2.58 11.05 8.89
C LEU A 97 2.62 11.34 7.38
N TYR A 98 2.14 10.43 6.53
CA TYR A 98 2.13 10.62 5.08
C TYR A 98 0.90 10.04 4.38
N CYS A 99 -0.12 9.63 5.15
CA CYS A 99 -1.42 9.21 4.64
C CYS A 99 -2.30 10.42 4.29
N ASP A 100 -1.82 11.24 3.35
CA ASP A 100 -2.51 12.43 2.84
C ASP A 100 -2.66 12.31 1.33
N TRP A 101 -3.89 12.41 0.81
CA TRP A 101 -4.15 12.33 -0.64
C TRP A 101 -3.49 13.49 -1.41
N ASN A 102 -3.14 14.59 -0.75
CA ASN A 102 -2.40 15.71 -1.34
C ASN A 102 -0.91 15.40 -1.55
N PHE A 103 -0.37 14.36 -0.90
CA PHE A 103 0.97 13.89 -1.21
C PHE A 103 0.92 12.99 -2.44
N ASN A 104 1.71 13.35 -3.45
CA ASN A 104 1.97 12.43 -4.55
C ASN A 104 2.83 11.24 -4.07
N VAL A 105 2.88 10.20 -4.90
CA VAL A 105 3.60 8.94 -4.63
C VAL A 105 5.06 9.20 -4.22
N GLU A 106 5.75 10.10 -4.90
CA GLU A 106 7.16 10.36 -4.63
C GLU A 106 7.36 11.13 -3.31
N GLN A 107 6.44 12.02 -2.92
CA GLN A 107 6.45 12.65 -1.60
C GLN A 107 6.26 11.60 -0.49
N MET A 108 5.24 10.74 -0.61
CA MET A 108 5.01 9.63 0.33
C MET A 108 6.23 8.72 0.45
N ARG A 109 6.86 8.40 -0.68
CA ARG A 109 8.10 7.63 -0.73
C ARG A 109 9.22 8.30 0.05
N GLN A 110 9.43 9.62 -0.10
CA GLN A 110 10.45 10.32 0.67
C GLN A 110 10.16 10.32 2.17
N VAL A 111 8.91 10.45 2.59
CA VAL A 111 8.56 10.34 4.02
C VAL A 111 8.85 8.94 4.53
N ARG A 112 8.35 7.89 3.85
CA ARG A 112 8.63 6.49 4.22
C ARG A 112 10.13 6.22 4.33
N LEU A 113 10.93 6.62 3.34
CA LEU A 113 12.38 6.41 3.36
C LEU A 113 13.10 7.13 4.52
N GLY A 114 12.56 8.27 4.98
CA GLY A 114 13.09 8.95 6.18
C GLY A 114 12.73 8.21 7.46
N LEU A 115 11.48 7.75 7.58
CA LEU A 115 11.03 6.93 8.71
C LEU A 115 11.83 5.63 8.82
N GLU A 116 12.09 4.94 7.71
CA GLU A 116 12.95 3.75 7.68
C GLU A 116 14.39 4.00 8.18
N GLN A 117 14.86 5.24 8.07
CA GLN A 117 16.18 5.66 8.53
C GLN A 117 16.14 6.31 9.92
N ASN A 118 14.99 6.26 10.62
CA ASN A 118 14.77 6.93 11.90
C ASN A 118 15.17 8.42 11.82
N ILE A 119 14.69 9.11 10.79
CA ILE A 119 14.83 10.55 10.59
C ILE A 119 13.52 11.23 10.99
N ASP A 120 13.61 12.37 11.67
CA ASP A 120 12.46 13.23 11.94
C ASP A 120 11.93 13.84 10.63
N VAL A 121 10.83 13.26 10.15
CA VAL A 121 10.21 13.65 8.88
C VAL A 121 9.42 14.95 8.98
N SER A 122 9.05 15.42 10.17
CA SER A 122 8.31 16.69 10.35
C SER A 122 9.07 17.89 9.79
N LYS A 123 10.40 17.78 9.70
CA LYS A 123 11.30 18.78 9.12
C LYS A 123 11.05 19.02 7.63
N TYR A 124 10.57 18.00 6.89
CA TYR A 124 10.48 18.07 5.43
C TYR A 124 9.19 17.49 4.81
N ALA A 125 8.38 16.74 5.56
CA ALA A 125 7.08 16.20 5.15
C ALA A 125 6.04 17.31 5.03
N LYS A 126 6.22 18.19 4.03
CA LYS A 126 5.39 19.35 3.78
C LYS A 126 4.80 19.27 2.37
N LYS A 127 3.49 19.47 2.24
CA LYS A 127 2.78 19.39 0.94
C LYS A 127 3.31 20.40 -0.08
N GLU A 128 3.80 21.54 0.40
CA GLU A 128 4.37 22.62 -0.41
C GLU A 128 5.75 22.24 -0.99
N PHE A 129 6.39 21.20 -0.46
CA PHE A 129 7.69 20.74 -0.95
C PHE A 129 7.48 19.64 -1.98
N ASN A 130 7.98 19.84 -3.20
CA ASN A 130 8.06 18.75 -4.15
C ASN A 130 9.00 17.64 -3.66
N TRP A 131 8.86 16.45 -4.22
CA TRP A 131 9.61 15.27 -3.80
C TRP A 131 11.14 15.46 -3.90
N LYS A 132 11.65 16.26 -4.85
CA LYS A 132 13.08 16.54 -4.99
C LYS A 132 13.61 17.33 -3.80
N LYS A 133 12.89 18.37 -3.38
CA LYS A 133 13.22 19.15 -2.18
C LYS A 133 13.16 18.28 -0.92
N MET A 134 12.15 17.42 -0.80
CA MET A 134 12.05 16.47 0.30
C MET A 134 13.24 15.50 0.32
N GLU A 135 13.64 14.99 -0.85
CA GLU A 135 14.79 14.10 -1.00
C GLU A 135 16.10 14.78 -0.58
N GLU A 136 16.33 16.01 -1.02
CA GLU A 136 17.52 16.79 -0.64
C GLU A 136 17.62 16.98 0.88
N ILE A 137 16.52 17.40 1.51
CA ILE A 137 16.49 17.61 2.97
C ILE A 137 16.69 16.28 3.69
N ARG A 138 16.00 15.20 3.26
CA ARG A 138 16.18 13.85 3.83
C ARG A 138 17.64 13.40 3.75
N LYS A 139 18.28 13.54 2.58
CA LYS A 139 19.69 13.14 2.38
C LYS A 139 20.65 13.91 3.28
N LYS A 140 20.43 15.23 3.47
CA LYS A 140 21.22 16.05 4.40
C LYS A 140 21.06 15.55 5.85
N LEU A 141 19.83 15.36 6.31
CA LEU A 141 19.55 14.86 7.66
C LEU A 141 20.15 13.47 7.93
N VAL A 142 20.15 12.59 6.93
CA VAL A 142 20.80 11.27 7.01
C VAL A 142 22.31 11.40 7.13
N ALA A 143 22.94 12.28 6.33
CA ALA A 143 24.37 12.51 6.40
C ALA A 143 24.78 13.05 7.78
N ASP A 144 24.05 14.05 8.31
CA ASP A 144 24.32 14.64 9.63
C ASP A 144 24.21 13.59 10.75
N LYS A 145 23.21 12.71 10.68
CA LYS A 145 23.03 11.59 11.63
C LYS A 145 24.21 10.63 11.58
N ASN A 146 24.70 10.29 10.39
CA ASN A 146 25.82 9.36 10.22
C ASN A 146 27.13 9.94 10.77
N ILE A 147 27.37 11.24 10.59
CA ILE A 147 28.55 11.94 11.15
C ILE A 147 28.50 11.92 12.68
N TRP A 148 27.33 12.17 13.26
CA TRP A 148 27.17 12.13 14.71
C TRP A 148 27.42 10.71 15.27
N ALA A 149 26.88 9.69 14.61
CA ALA A 149 27.10 8.29 14.99
C ALA A 149 28.58 7.88 14.90
N SER A 150 29.31 8.30 13.87
CA SER A 150 30.74 7.96 13.75
C SER A 150 31.61 8.66 14.79
N THR A 151 31.27 9.89 15.18
CA THR A 151 32.07 10.69 16.13
C THR A 151 31.98 10.14 17.57
N ILE A 152 30.82 9.58 17.95
CA ILE A 152 30.63 8.97 19.27
C ILE A 152 31.31 7.60 19.36
N CYS A 153 31.30 6.81 18.29
CA CYS A 153 31.91 5.47 18.32
C CYS A 153 33.45 5.48 18.31
N THR A 154 34.10 6.64 18.09
CA THR A 154 35.57 6.77 18.06
C THR A 154 36.18 7.37 19.34
N ASN A 155 35.36 7.76 20.33
CA ASN A 155 35.79 8.25 21.64
C ASN A 155 35.39 7.26 22.74
#